data_AF-A0A319EWZ8-F1
#
_entry.id   AF-A0A319EWZ8-F1
#
_cell.length_a   1.000
_cell.length_b   1.000
_cell.length_c   1.000
_cell.angle_alpha   90.00
_cell.angle_beta   90.00
_cell.angle_gamma   90.00
#
_symmetry.space_group_name_H-M   'P 1'
#
loop_
_entity.id
_entity.type
_entity.pdbx_description
1 polymer ?
#
loop_
_entity_poly.entity_id
_entity_poly.type
_entity_poly.pdbx_seq_one_letter_code
_entity_poly.pdbx_strand_id
1 'polypeptide(L)'
;MDSVNLNNEHEAYEDPRSLYEIQAEVNAVLRNARIPCLVSGNMMKEILGYTTYVWHMDIILEDEDMGRAVKALREAGYNNHPKHVGCWYRNRFTDDFRRVPCNPAHVFHFQQRIWERRTRRFHLDLRLYRKSEYFWALPEIPLAGASENNRHYIWTDDPRLPRHHPEDRQSLGAFPYQMPPVMIPSPARVIEAVIRLKARDRKRPCRGRVWDLTLAHFMNVGTKEITPGGPSPIYGPLYDPDAFECIFREWWISELQADCIRSIDLPLQLEQRLECNELPEPHTAPADLT
;
A
#
# COMPACT_ATOMS: atom_id res chain seq x y z
N MET A 1 36.66 -24.51 -13.19
CA MET A 1 35.90 -23.41 -13.80
C MET A 1 34.59 -24.02 -14.24
N ASP A 2 33.59 -23.98 -13.36
CA ASP A 2 32.22 -24.35 -13.69
C ASP A 2 31.34 -23.24 -13.12
N SER A 3 30.69 -22.51 -14.03
CA SER A 3 29.79 -21.41 -13.74
C SER A 3 28.47 -21.95 -13.19
N VAL A 4 28.19 -21.66 -11.92
CA VAL A 4 26.88 -21.93 -11.30
C VAL A 4 25.86 -20.99 -11.93
N ASN A 5 24.88 -21.58 -12.59
CA ASN A 5 23.79 -20.92 -13.29
C ASN A 5 22.75 -20.46 -12.25
N LEU A 6 22.62 -19.14 -12.03
CA LEU A 6 21.78 -18.52 -11.00
C LEU A 6 20.27 -18.44 -11.34
N ASN A 7 19.78 -19.22 -12.30
CA ASN A 7 18.44 -19.02 -12.89
C ASN A 7 17.34 -19.98 -12.40
N ASN A 8 17.47 -20.63 -11.23
CA ASN A 8 16.47 -21.60 -10.76
C ASN A 8 16.00 -21.36 -9.31
N GLU A 9 15.55 -20.15 -8.98
CA GLU A 9 14.78 -19.90 -7.74
C GLU A 9 13.38 -19.34 -8.05
N HIS A 10 12.58 -20.10 -8.78
CA HIS A 10 11.13 -19.93 -8.83
C HIS A 10 10.44 -21.26 -8.50
N GLU A 11 10.84 -21.89 -7.39
CA GLU A 11 10.05 -22.97 -6.79
C GLU A 11 8.73 -22.38 -6.26
N ALA A 12 7.64 -22.91 -6.79
CA ALA A 12 6.27 -22.64 -6.36
C ALA A 12 6.10 -23.05 -4.89
N TYR A 13 5.66 -22.12 -4.04
CA TYR A 13 5.46 -22.37 -2.61
C TYR A 13 4.02 -22.86 -2.35
N GLU A 14 3.92 -24.12 -1.93
CA GLU A 14 2.69 -24.81 -1.50
C GLU A 14 2.28 -24.41 -0.07
N ASP A 15 1.63 -23.26 0.04
CA ASP A 15 0.39 -22.95 0.78
C ASP A 15 0.22 -21.42 0.80
N PRO A 16 -0.24 -20.82 -0.32
CA PRO A 16 -0.11 -19.40 -0.55
C PRO A 16 -1.42 -18.71 -0.17
N ARG A 17 -1.66 -18.47 1.13
CA ARG A 17 -2.74 -17.53 1.47
C ARG A 17 -2.43 -16.20 0.80
N SER A 18 -3.24 -15.80 -0.17
CA SER A 18 -2.99 -14.56 -0.90
C SER A 18 -3.09 -13.40 0.10
N LEU A 19 -2.34 -12.32 -0.14
CA LEU A 19 -2.48 -11.11 0.68
C LEU A 19 -3.93 -10.59 0.69
N TYR A 20 -4.68 -10.88 -0.37
CA TYR A 20 -6.10 -10.58 -0.48
C TYR A 20 -6.93 -11.35 0.56
N GLU A 21 -6.56 -12.60 0.88
CA GLU A 21 -7.29 -13.42 1.85
C GLU A 21 -7.08 -12.88 3.26
N ILE A 22 -5.83 -12.55 3.59
CA ILE A 22 -5.51 -11.96 4.89
C ILE A 22 -6.21 -10.60 5.02
N GLN A 23 -6.23 -9.79 3.96
CA GLN A 23 -6.93 -8.51 3.96
C GLN A 23 -8.46 -8.67 4.12
N ALA A 24 -9.06 -9.65 3.45
CA ALA A 24 -10.48 -9.96 3.58
C ALA A 24 -10.81 -10.46 5.01
N GLU A 25 -9.93 -11.25 5.63
CA GLU A 25 -10.06 -11.71 7.01
C GLU A 25 -10.03 -10.54 8.01
N VAL A 26 -9.03 -9.65 7.89
CA VAL A 26 -8.94 -8.42 8.72
C VAL A 26 -10.20 -7.58 8.57
N ASN A 27 -10.67 -7.37 7.33
CA ASN A 27 -11.88 -6.61 7.06
C ASN A 27 -13.12 -7.29 7.67
N ALA A 28 -13.21 -8.63 7.64
CA ALA A 28 -14.31 -9.36 8.26
C ALA A 28 -14.34 -9.17 9.78
N VAL A 29 -13.19 -9.18 10.46
CA VAL A 29 -13.08 -8.89 11.90
C VAL A 29 -13.64 -7.49 12.22
N LEU A 30 -13.20 -6.48 11.47
CA LEU A 30 -13.63 -5.09 11.67
C LEU A 30 -15.12 -4.89 11.35
N ARG A 31 -15.60 -5.50 10.26
CA ARG A 31 -17.01 -5.45 9.87
C ARG A 31 -17.92 -6.09 10.92
N ASN A 32 -17.52 -7.23 11.49
CA ASN A 32 -18.26 -7.90 12.56
C ASN A 32 -18.32 -7.05 13.84
N ALA A 33 -17.27 -6.26 14.10
CA ALA A 33 -17.24 -5.27 15.17
C ALA A 33 -17.97 -3.96 14.84
N ARG A 34 -18.61 -3.87 13.65
CA ARG A 34 -19.28 -2.67 13.11
C ARG A 34 -18.34 -1.47 13.04
N ILE A 35 -17.16 -1.68 12.47
CA ILE A 35 -16.12 -0.67 12.27
C ILE A 35 -15.87 -0.56 10.77
N PRO A 36 -16.27 0.54 10.11
CA PRO A 36 -15.92 0.78 8.72
C PRO A 36 -14.41 1.04 8.59
N CYS A 37 -13.81 0.55 7.51
CA CYS A 37 -12.41 0.77 7.24
C CYS A 37 -12.11 0.85 5.73
N LEU A 38 -10.98 1.47 5.38
CA LEU A 38 -10.47 1.50 4.02
C LEU A 38 -9.11 0.81 3.96
N VAL A 39 -8.88 0.04 2.91
CA VAL A 39 -7.54 -0.41 2.54
C VAL A 39 -6.80 0.74 1.86
N SER A 40 -5.51 0.90 2.19
CA SER A 40 -4.64 1.95 1.66
C SER A 40 -3.25 1.41 1.34
N GLY A 41 -2.31 2.30 1.06
CA GLY A 41 -0.90 1.98 0.88
C GLY A 41 -0.61 1.16 -0.38
N ASN A 42 0.34 0.24 -0.26
CA ASN A 42 0.79 -0.58 -1.39
C ASN A 42 -0.27 -1.57 -1.87
N MET A 43 -1.09 -2.10 -0.96
CA MET A 43 -2.16 -3.01 -1.34
C MET A 43 -3.25 -2.30 -2.14
N MET A 44 -3.65 -1.10 -1.73
CA MET A 44 -4.55 -0.27 -2.54
C MET A 44 -3.96 0.02 -3.92
N LYS A 45 -2.66 0.29 -4.03
CA LYS A 45 -2.00 0.50 -5.33
C LYS A 45 -2.06 -0.76 -6.21
N GLU A 46 -1.83 -1.95 -5.67
CA GLU A 46 -2.00 -3.21 -6.42
C GLU A 46 -3.43 -3.39 -6.92
N ILE A 47 -4.42 -3.08 -6.08
CA ILE A 47 -5.84 -3.11 -6.48
C ILE A 47 -6.13 -2.12 -7.62
N LEU A 48 -5.44 -0.97 -7.63
CA LEU A 48 -5.54 0.01 -8.71
C LEU A 48 -4.70 -0.33 -9.96
N GLY A 49 -4.04 -1.49 -9.97
CA GLY A 49 -3.26 -2.00 -11.10
C GLY A 49 -1.77 -1.66 -11.08
N TYR A 50 -1.24 -1.05 -10.01
CA TYR A 50 0.18 -0.72 -9.91
C TYR A 50 0.98 -1.91 -9.38
N THR A 51 2.08 -2.27 -10.03
CA THR A 51 3.03 -3.26 -9.50
C THR A 51 3.75 -2.70 -8.28
N THR A 52 3.55 -3.32 -7.11
CA THR A 52 4.23 -2.94 -5.87
C THR A 52 4.78 -4.16 -5.13
N TYR A 53 5.43 -3.91 -3.98
CA TYR A 53 5.70 -4.95 -3.00
C TYR A 53 4.93 -4.65 -1.71
N VAL A 54 3.98 -5.51 -1.35
CA VAL A 54 3.19 -5.38 -0.12
C VAL A 54 3.93 -6.06 1.03
N TRP A 55 4.62 -5.24 1.83
CA TRP A 55 5.30 -5.66 3.06
C TRP A 55 4.45 -5.40 4.32
N HIS A 56 3.28 -4.79 4.15
CA HIS A 56 2.38 -4.37 5.21
C HIS A 56 0.99 -4.11 4.63
N MET A 57 -0.04 -4.36 5.44
CA MET A 57 -1.41 -3.96 5.14
C MET A 57 -1.72 -2.67 5.89
N ASP A 58 -2.07 -1.63 5.16
CA ASP A 58 -2.43 -0.33 5.72
C ASP A 58 -3.95 -0.17 5.74
N ILE A 59 -4.51 0.03 6.93
CA ILE A 59 -5.93 0.25 7.16
C ILE A 59 -6.17 1.65 7.69
N ILE A 60 -7.06 2.38 7.02
CA ILE A 60 -7.56 3.67 7.47
C ILE A 60 -8.87 3.47 8.22
N LEU A 61 -8.97 4.10 9.38
CA LEU A 61 -10.15 4.08 10.25
C LEU A 61 -10.59 5.51 10.56
N GLU A 62 -11.87 5.69 10.86
CA GLU A 62 -12.28 6.89 11.57
C GLU A 62 -11.54 6.99 12.91
N ASP A 63 -11.15 8.20 13.27
CA ASP A 63 -10.29 8.45 14.43
C ASP A 63 -10.89 7.91 15.73
N GLU A 64 -12.20 8.02 15.89
CA GLU A 64 -12.98 7.55 17.04
C GLU A 64 -13.05 6.02 17.15
N ASP A 65 -12.93 5.31 16.03
CA ASP A 65 -13.01 3.85 16.00
C ASP A 65 -11.68 3.15 16.29
N MET A 66 -10.57 3.90 16.33
CA MET A 66 -9.23 3.34 16.54
C MET A 66 -9.14 2.43 17.78
N GLY A 67 -9.72 2.86 18.90
CA GLY A 67 -9.70 2.08 20.15
C GLY A 67 -10.52 0.79 20.04
N ARG A 68 -11.69 0.85 19.41
CA ARG A 68 -12.57 -0.31 19.17
C ARG A 68 -11.91 -1.29 18.20
N ALA A 69 -11.26 -0.80 17.14
CA ALA A 69 -10.58 -1.62 16.14
C ALA A 69 -9.41 -2.39 16.74
N VAL A 70 -8.58 -1.71 17.54
CA VAL A 70 -7.47 -2.36 18.25
C VAL A 70 -7.99 -3.45 19.19
N LYS A 71 -9.09 -3.20 19.91
CA LYS A 71 -9.71 -4.20 20.78
C LYS A 71 -10.22 -5.41 19.98
N ALA A 72 -11.00 -5.18 18.92
CA ALA A 72 -11.55 -6.24 18.09
C ALA A 72 -10.47 -7.12 17.45
N LEU A 73 -9.40 -6.51 16.93
CA LEU A 73 -8.27 -7.25 16.35
C LEU A 73 -7.54 -8.09 17.41
N ARG A 74 -7.34 -7.58 18.62
CA ARG A 74 -6.75 -8.39 19.71
C ARG A 74 -7.63 -9.57 20.09
N GLU A 75 -8.94 -9.37 20.19
CA GLU A 75 -9.92 -10.42 20.46
C GLU A 75 -9.94 -11.48 19.36
N ALA A 76 -9.67 -11.09 18.12
CA ALA A 76 -9.47 -11.99 16.98
C ALA A 76 -8.06 -12.64 16.93
N GLY A 77 -7.21 -12.44 17.94
CA GLY A 77 -5.91 -13.08 18.08
C GLY A 77 -4.74 -12.34 17.40
N TYR A 78 -4.96 -11.13 16.87
CA TYR A 78 -3.88 -10.33 16.30
C TYR A 78 -2.94 -9.84 17.41
N ASN A 79 -1.65 -10.11 17.23
CA ASN A 79 -0.64 -9.85 18.23
C ASN A 79 0.09 -8.54 17.95
N ASN A 80 0.30 -7.72 18.97
CA ASN A 80 1.10 -6.49 18.91
C ASN A 80 2.29 -6.52 19.90
N HIS A 81 2.70 -7.71 20.34
CA HIS A 81 3.74 -7.88 21.33
C HIS A 81 5.09 -7.40 20.77
N PRO A 82 5.83 -6.55 21.50
CA PRO A 82 7.07 -5.92 21.02
C PRO A 82 8.26 -6.87 20.83
N LYS A 83 8.07 -8.19 20.98
CA LYS A 83 9.16 -9.20 21.00
C LYS A 83 9.33 -9.91 19.66
N HIS A 84 8.88 -9.34 18.53
CA HIS A 84 9.23 -9.89 17.22
C HIS A 84 10.68 -9.59 16.88
N VAL A 85 11.52 -10.63 16.99
CA VAL A 85 12.91 -10.64 16.52
C VAL A 85 12.88 -10.43 15.00
N GLY A 86 13.57 -9.39 14.50
CA GLY A 86 13.55 -9.02 13.08
C GLY A 86 12.53 -7.94 12.70
N CYS A 87 11.79 -7.38 13.67
CA CYS A 87 10.86 -6.30 13.38
C CYS A 87 11.59 -5.01 12.95
N TRP A 88 11.43 -4.61 11.68
CA TRP A 88 12.04 -3.40 11.14
C TRP A 88 11.60 -2.13 11.90
N TYR A 89 10.33 -2.09 12.35
CA TYR A 89 9.84 -1.01 13.22
C TYR A 89 10.59 -0.95 14.55
N ARG A 90 10.87 -2.09 15.19
CA ARG A 90 11.59 -2.14 16.46
C ARG A 90 12.99 -1.50 16.36
N ASN A 91 13.71 -1.80 15.27
CA ASN A 91 15.09 -1.33 15.10
C ASN A 91 15.19 0.13 14.65
N ARG A 92 14.06 0.78 14.31
CA ARG A 92 14.00 2.20 13.89
C ARG A 92 13.12 3.08 14.77
N PHE A 93 12.70 2.65 15.97
CA PHE A 93 12.20 3.57 17.01
C PHE A 93 13.31 4.48 17.59
N THR A 94 14.26 4.89 16.75
CA THR A 94 15.14 6.04 16.96
C THR A 94 14.39 7.32 16.55
N ASP A 95 14.88 8.49 16.97
CA ASP A 95 14.24 9.80 16.76
C ASP A 95 13.89 10.12 15.29
N ASP A 96 14.43 9.40 14.31
CA ASP A 96 14.14 9.59 12.89
C ASP A 96 12.71 9.17 12.49
N PHE A 97 12.01 8.30 13.22
CA PHE A 97 10.62 7.94 12.88
C PHE A 97 9.61 9.06 13.15
N ARG A 98 9.93 10.07 13.98
CA ARG A 98 9.12 11.31 14.07
C ARG A 98 9.15 12.12 12.78
N ARG A 99 10.17 11.90 11.94
CA ARG A 99 10.37 12.57 10.65
C ARG A 99 9.71 11.83 9.49
N VAL A 100 9.34 10.56 9.68
CA VAL A 100 8.60 9.80 8.66
C VAL A 100 7.19 10.39 8.53
N PRO A 101 6.71 10.61 7.29
CA PRO A 101 5.34 11.03 7.04
C PRO A 101 4.37 9.97 7.53
N CYS A 102 3.46 10.40 8.41
CA CYS A 102 2.30 9.68 8.90
C CYS A 102 2.64 8.32 9.56
N ASN A 103 2.74 8.35 10.89
CA ASN A 103 3.01 7.14 11.67
C ASN A 103 1.71 6.39 11.90
N PRO A 104 1.72 5.05 11.78
CA PRO A 104 0.56 4.26 12.17
C PRO A 104 0.23 4.54 13.64
N ALA A 105 -1.05 4.73 13.92
CA ALA A 105 -1.58 4.84 15.27
C ALA A 105 -1.45 3.53 16.03
N HIS A 106 -1.48 2.40 15.33
CA HIS A 106 -1.24 1.08 15.88
C HIS A 106 -0.60 0.13 14.86
N VAL A 107 0.20 -0.82 15.34
CA VAL A 107 0.80 -1.87 14.52
C VAL A 107 0.55 -3.22 15.18
N PHE A 108 0.08 -4.18 14.39
CA PHE A 108 0.03 -5.59 14.72
C PHE A 108 1.04 -6.33 13.84
N HIS A 109 1.65 -7.37 14.40
CA HIS A 109 2.65 -8.18 13.72
C HIS A 109 2.02 -9.53 13.38
N PHE A 110 2.01 -9.90 12.09
CA PHE A 110 1.65 -11.25 11.72
C PHE A 110 2.75 -12.20 12.18
N GLN A 111 2.36 -13.20 12.96
CA GLN A 111 3.31 -14.18 13.47
C GLN A 111 3.92 -14.95 12.30
N GLN A 112 5.20 -15.29 12.44
CA GLN A 112 6.12 -15.85 11.44
C GLN A 112 5.67 -17.18 10.77
N ARG A 113 4.47 -17.69 11.08
CA ARG A 113 3.92 -18.96 10.57
C ARG A 113 3.77 -19.01 9.05
N ILE A 114 3.68 -17.86 8.37
CA ILE A 114 3.51 -17.82 6.91
C ILE A 114 4.87 -17.88 6.17
N TRP A 115 5.99 -17.58 6.84
CA TRP A 115 7.28 -17.31 6.17
C TRP A 115 8.48 -17.99 6.84
N GLU A 116 8.33 -19.22 7.34
CA GLU A 116 9.40 -19.95 8.03
C GLU A 116 10.66 -20.18 7.18
N ARG A 117 10.61 -20.05 5.86
CA ARG A 117 11.76 -20.30 4.96
C ARG A 117 12.53 -19.07 4.47
N ARG A 118 12.05 -17.83 4.71
CA ARG A 118 12.81 -16.60 4.40
C ARG A 118 13.51 -16.04 5.64
N THR A 119 14.69 -16.55 5.92
CA THR A 119 15.79 -15.89 6.66
C THR A 119 15.42 -14.95 7.81
N ARG A 120 14.65 -15.36 8.85
CA ARG A 120 14.51 -14.63 10.16
C ARG A 120 14.22 -13.10 10.14
N ARG A 121 14.00 -12.44 9.00
CA ARG A 121 14.08 -10.98 8.84
C ARG A 121 12.86 -10.34 8.17
N PHE A 122 11.93 -11.13 7.63
CA PHE A 122 10.71 -10.61 7.00
C PHE A 122 9.48 -11.03 7.80
N HIS A 123 8.68 -10.05 8.21
CA HIS A 123 7.37 -10.24 8.83
C HIS A 123 6.39 -9.23 8.20
N LEU A 124 5.16 -9.66 7.98
CA LEU A 124 4.08 -8.80 7.51
C LEU A 124 3.52 -8.02 8.71
N ASP A 125 3.27 -6.72 8.52
CA ASP A 125 2.62 -5.88 9.53
C ASP A 125 1.20 -5.51 9.11
N LEU A 126 0.27 -5.44 10.06
CA LEU A 126 -1.00 -4.74 9.91
C LEU A 126 -0.89 -3.39 10.61
N ARG A 127 -1.09 -2.30 9.86
CA ARG A 127 -0.89 -0.93 10.32
C ARG A 127 -2.21 -0.19 10.28
N LEU A 128 -2.58 0.42 11.40
CA LEU A 128 -3.80 1.21 11.52
C LEU A 128 -3.46 2.70 11.51
N TYR A 129 -4.13 3.47 10.67
CA TYR A 129 -3.97 4.91 10.57
C TYR A 129 -5.28 5.64 10.79
N ARG A 130 -5.15 6.88 11.26
CA ARG A 130 -6.27 7.81 11.42
C ARG A 130 -6.64 8.41 10.07
N LYS A 131 -7.93 8.42 9.75
CA LYS A 131 -8.46 9.09 8.56
C LYS A 131 -8.11 10.57 8.55
N SER A 132 -8.14 11.24 9.70
CA SER A 132 -7.76 12.67 9.80
C SER A 132 -6.31 12.96 9.36
N GLU A 133 -5.42 11.96 9.36
CA GLU A 133 -4.02 12.16 8.98
C GLU A 133 -3.79 12.03 7.47
N TYR A 134 -4.66 11.34 6.73
CA TYR A 134 -4.48 11.02 5.30
C TYR A 134 -5.63 11.53 4.41
N PHE A 135 -6.86 11.33 4.86
CA PHE A 135 -8.07 11.47 4.06
C PHE A 135 -9.09 12.39 4.77
N TRP A 136 -8.60 13.45 5.44
CA TRP A 136 -9.44 14.38 6.21
C TRP A 136 -10.50 15.13 5.39
N ALA A 137 -10.31 15.20 4.08
CA ALA A 137 -11.27 15.83 3.16
C ALA A 137 -12.38 14.87 2.71
N LEU A 138 -12.27 13.57 3.00
CA LEU A 138 -13.29 12.59 2.63
C LEU A 138 -14.43 12.56 3.66
N PRO A 139 -15.67 12.29 3.23
CA PRO A 139 -16.80 12.09 4.13
C PRO A 139 -16.57 10.90 5.06
N GLU A 140 -17.45 10.67 6.02
CA GLU A 140 -17.36 9.49 6.89
C GLU A 140 -17.31 8.18 6.08
N ILE A 141 -16.53 7.20 6.54
CA ILE A 141 -16.45 5.89 5.90
C ILE A 141 -17.78 5.14 6.13
N PRO A 142 -18.51 4.75 5.09
CA PRO A 142 -19.85 4.20 5.25
C PRO A 142 -19.81 2.78 5.84
N LEU A 143 -20.49 2.56 6.97
CA LEU A 143 -20.61 1.23 7.58
C LEU A 143 -21.31 0.20 6.68
N ALA A 144 -22.34 0.62 5.95
CA ALA A 144 -23.03 -0.22 4.97
C ALA A 144 -22.21 -0.44 3.68
N GLY A 145 -21.09 0.26 3.56
CA GLY A 145 -20.22 0.23 2.40
C GLY A 145 -20.55 1.25 1.32
N ALA A 146 -19.81 1.20 0.21
CA ALA A 146 -19.97 2.15 -0.89
C ALA A 146 -21.19 1.77 -1.76
N SER A 147 -22.01 2.77 -2.14
CA SER A 147 -22.98 2.61 -3.21
C SER A 147 -22.27 2.63 -4.57
N GLU A 148 -22.89 2.07 -5.62
CA GLU A 148 -22.31 2.02 -6.98
C GLU A 148 -21.92 3.41 -7.52
N ASN A 149 -22.71 4.43 -7.18
CA ASN A 149 -22.48 5.81 -7.60
C ASN A 149 -21.66 6.62 -6.57
N ASN A 150 -21.05 5.97 -5.58
CA ASN A 150 -20.22 6.66 -4.60
C ASN A 150 -18.93 7.14 -5.27
N ARG A 151 -18.75 8.47 -5.32
CA ARG A 151 -17.55 9.09 -5.90
C ARG A 151 -16.32 9.07 -4.98
N HIS A 152 -16.50 8.76 -3.69
CA HIS A 152 -15.46 8.83 -2.67
C HIS A 152 -14.81 7.47 -2.39
N TYR A 153 -15.60 6.41 -2.47
CA TYR A 153 -15.22 5.05 -2.09
C TYR A 153 -15.68 4.07 -3.16
N ILE A 154 -14.90 3.03 -3.39
CA ILE A 154 -15.25 1.92 -4.28
C ILE A 154 -14.94 0.60 -3.59
N TRP A 155 -15.62 -0.45 -4.04
CA TRP A 155 -15.32 -1.82 -3.62
C TRP A 155 -14.17 -2.39 -4.44
N THR A 156 -13.44 -3.34 -3.87
CA THR A 156 -12.34 -4.01 -4.58
C THR A 156 -12.80 -4.95 -5.70
N ASP A 157 -14.10 -5.22 -5.84
CA ASP A 157 -14.69 -5.94 -6.96
C ASP A 157 -15.35 -5.02 -8.00
N ASP A 158 -15.15 -3.70 -7.88
CA ASP A 158 -15.70 -2.70 -8.80
C ASP A 158 -15.29 -3.03 -10.26
N PRO A 159 -16.25 -3.12 -11.20
CA PRO A 159 -15.98 -3.54 -12.57
C PRO A 159 -15.10 -2.56 -13.36
N ARG A 160 -14.91 -1.34 -12.85
CA ARG A 160 -14.02 -0.33 -13.44
C ARG A 160 -12.56 -0.52 -13.06
N LEU A 161 -12.26 -1.38 -12.08
CA LEU A 161 -10.88 -1.72 -11.71
C LEU A 161 -10.27 -2.66 -12.76
N PRO A 162 -8.93 -2.60 -12.96
CA PRO A 162 -8.22 -3.58 -13.77
C PRO A 162 -8.52 -5.00 -13.28
N ARG A 163 -8.71 -5.95 -14.19
CA ARG A 163 -8.94 -7.36 -13.85
C ARG A 163 -7.74 -8.19 -14.24
N HIS A 164 -7.45 -9.19 -13.42
CA HIS A 164 -6.44 -10.20 -13.71
C HIS A 164 -6.69 -10.85 -15.07
N HIS A 165 -5.66 -10.98 -15.91
CA HIS A 165 -5.66 -12.04 -16.91
C HIS A 165 -5.30 -13.36 -16.20
N PRO A 166 -5.97 -14.49 -16.49
CA PRO A 166 -5.69 -15.78 -15.84
C PRO A 166 -4.23 -16.26 -15.95
N GLU A 167 -3.47 -15.69 -16.89
CA GLU A 167 -2.08 -16.02 -17.18
C GLU A 167 -1.07 -15.15 -16.43
N ASP A 168 -1.53 -14.06 -15.80
CA ASP A 168 -0.66 -13.13 -15.07
C ASP A 168 -0.36 -13.68 -13.67
N ARG A 169 0.90 -14.07 -13.45
CA ARG A 169 1.38 -14.58 -12.15
C ARG A 169 1.44 -13.53 -11.04
N GLN A 170 1.20 -12.26 -11.35
CA GLN A 170 1.10 -11.17 -10.37
C GLN A 170 -0.36 -10.76 -10.22
N SER A 171 -0.91 -10.93 -9.01
CA SER A 171 -2.28 -10.51 -8.69
C SER A 171 -2.40 -8.99 -8.64
N LEU A 172 -2.54 -8.33 -9.80
CA LEU A 172 -2.81 -6.89 -9.91
C LEU A 172 -4.27 -6.64 -10.27
N GLY A 173 -4.92 -5.71 -9.58
CA GLY A 173 -6.29 -5.30 -9.86
C GLY A 173 -7.33 -5.80 -8.86
N ALA A 174 -8.59 -5.84 -9.33
CA ALA A 174 -9.76 -6.20 -8.56
C ALA A 174 -9.60 -7.51 -7.78
N PHE A 175 -10.24 -7.60 -6.62
CA PHE A 175 -10.32 -8.85 -5.87
C PHE A 175 -11.01 -9.94 -6.70
N PRO A 176 -10.54 -11.19 -6.64
CA PRO A 176 -11.24 -12.33 -7.20
C PRO A 176 -12.68 -12.42 -6.67
N TYR A 177 -13.62 -12.80 -7.52
CA TYR A 177 -15.05 -12.83 -7.20
C TYR A 177 -15.42 -13.77 -6.05
N GLN A 178 -14.54 -14.73 -5.73
CA GLN A 178 -14.72 -15.68 -4.63
C GLN A 178 -14.41 -15.05 -3.26
N MET A 179 -13.86 -13.84 -3.23
CA MET A 179 -13.39 -13.18 -2.02
C MET A 179 -14.35 -12.07 -1.60
N PRO A 180 -14.61 -11.90 -0.28
CA PRO A 180 -15.37 -10.76 0.20
C PRO A 180 -14.70 -9.45 -0.21
N PRO A 181 -15.40 -8.53 -0.91
CA PRO A 181 -14.82 -7.26 -1.28
C PRO A 181 -14.57 -6.39 -0.05
N VAL A 182 -13.54 -5.56 -0.15
CA VAL A 182 -13.19 -4.55 0.86
C VAL A 182 -13.30 -3.16 0.23
N MET A 183 -13.33 -2.11 1.04
CA MET A 183 -13.41 -0.74 0.50
C MET A 183 -12.03 -0.13 0.35
N ILE A 184 -11.88 0.67 -0.70
CA ILE A 184 -10.75 1.59 -0.90
C ILE A 184 -11.27 3.00 -1.19
N PRO A 185 -10.49 4.07 -0.94
CA PRO A 185 -10.78 5.37 -1.51
C PRO A 185 -10.77 5.27 -3.04
N SER A 186 -11.65 6.01 -3.73
CA SER A 186 -11.62 6.06 -5.19
C SER A 186 -10.30 6.68 -5.68
N PRO A 187 -9.80 6.31 -6.87
CA PRO A 187 -8.48 6.76 -7.35
C PRO A 187 -8.32 8.28 -7.38
N ALA A 188 -9.34 9.00 -7.86
CA ALA A 188 -9.36 10.45 -7.84
C ALA A 188 -9.17 11.00 -6.41
N ARG A 189 -9.87 10.45 -5.41
CA ARG A 189 -9.71 10.87 -4.01
C ARG A 189 -8.32 10.55 -3.45
N VAL A 190 -7.69 9.45 -3.88
CA VAL A 190 -6.31 9.13 -3.49
C VAL A 190 -5.35 10.20 -3.99
N ILE A 191 -5.42 10.54 -5.28
CA ILE A 191 -4.55 11.55 -5.91
C ILE A 191 -4.75 12.90 -5.23
N GLU A 192 -6.00 13.32 -5.04
CA GLU A 192 -6.31 14.58 -4.37
C GLU A 192 -5.81 14.61 -2.91
N ALA A 193 -5.92 13.49 -2.19
CA ALA A 193 -5.38 13.37 -0.84
C ALA A 193 -3.85 13.54 -0.85
N VAL A 194 -3.14 12.94 -1.81
CA VAL A 194 -1.68 13.11 -1.96
C VAL A 194 -1.31 14.56 -2.25
N ILE A 195 -2.06 15.27 -3.11
CA ILE A 195 -1.82 16.69 -3.40
C ILE A 195 -2.01 17.54 -2.12
N ARG A 196 -3.09 17.29 -1.38
CA ARG A 196 -3.36 17.96 -0.10
C ARG A 196 -2.27 17.68 0.94
N LEU A 197 -1.81 16.43 1.03
CA LEU A 197 -0.71 16.00 1.90
C LEU A 197 0.61 16.69 1.54
N LYS A 198 0.94 16.76 0.24
CA LYS A 198 2.09 17.51 -0.28
C LYS A 198 2.01 18.98 0.13
N ALA A 199 0.85 19.62 -0.01
CA ALA A 199 0.68 21.02 0.38
C ALA A 199 0.86 21.21 1.90
N ARG A 200 0.23 20.36 2.73
CA ARG A 200 0.34 20.39 4.20
C ARG A 200 1.79 20.22 4.67
N ASP A 201 2.50 19.29 4.04
CA ASP A 201 3.83 18.85 4.48
C ASP A 201 4.98 19.50 3.69
N ARG A 202 4.70 20.47 2.80
CA ARG A 202 5.68 21.10 1.89
C ARG A 202 6.93 21.65 2.59
N LYS A 203 6.77 22.18 3.81
CA LYS A 203 7.86 22.76 4.60
C LYS A 203 8.60 21.74 5.48
N ARG A 204 8.26 20.45 5.39
CA ARG A 204 8.83 19.38 6.22
C ARG A 204 9.82 18.54 5.39
N PRO A 205 11.14 18.59 5.69
CA PRO A 205 12.21 18.05 4.85
C PRO A 205 12.06 16.57 4.44
N CYS A 206 11.39 15.74 5.26
CA CYS A 206 11.18 14.31 4.97
C CYS A 206 9.74 13.98 4.57
N ARG A 207 8.76 14.75 5.04
CA ARG A 207 7.33 14.46 4.79
C ARG A 207 6.89 14.91 3.41
N GLY A 208 7.28 16.11 2.96
CA GLY A 208 6.95 16.59 1.62
C GLY A 208 7.46 15.65 0.52
N ARG A 209 8.70 15.18 0.65
CA ARG A 209 9.36 14.31 -0.35
C ARG A 209 8.63 12.99 -0.58
N VAL A 210 8.00 12.38 0.44
CA VAL A 210 7.28 11.11 0.21
C VAL A 210 6.06 11.32 -0.68
N TRP A 211 5.37 12.45 -0.53
CA TRP A 211 4.16 12.77 -1.28
C TRP A 211 4.53 13.11 -2.72
N ASP A 212 5.67 13.77 -2.92
CA ASP A 212 6.25 13.98 -4.25
C ASP A 212 6.53 12.65 -4.95
N LEU A 213 7.22 11.73 -4.27
CA LEU A 213 7.51 10.40 -4.83
C LEU A 213 6.24 9.58 -5.07
N THR A 214 5.24 9.69 -4.18
CA THR A 214 3.97 8.97 -4.33
C THR A 214 3.19 9.50 -5.54
N LEU A 215 3.09 10.82 -5.68
CA LEU A 215 2.42 11.45 -6.82
C LEU A 215 3.15 11.14 -8.12
N ALA A 216 4.48 11.26 -8.12
CA ALA A 216 5.29 10.95 -9.27
C ALA A 216 5.22 9.47 -9.64
N HIS A 217 5.07 8.55 -8.69
CA HIS A 217 4.82 7.13 -8.98
C HIS A 217 3.46 6.92 -9.65
N PHE A 218 2.39 7.56 -9.14
CA PHE A 218 1.09 7.55 -9.81
C PHE A 218 1.22 8.04 -11.26
N MET A 219 1.87 9.19 -11.48
CA MET A 219 2.00 9.76 -12.82
C MET A 219 2.95 8.99 -13.75
N ASN A 220 4.12 8.55 -13.27
CA ASN A 220 5.13 7.91 -14.14
C ASN A 220 4.85 6.43 -14.42
N VAL A 221 4.34 5.70 -13.43
CA VAL A 221 4.03 4.27 -13.60
C VAL A 221 2.60 4.11 -14.08
N GLY A 222 1.67 4.90 -13.55
CA GLY A 222 0.26 4.78 -13.87
C GLY A 222 -0.10 5.20 -15.29
N THR A 223 0.74 5.98 -15.99
CA THR A 223 0.52 6.35 -17.40
C THR A 223 1.15 5.38 -18.40
N LYS A 224 2.02 4.48 -17.94
CA LYS A 224 2.72 3.52 -18.81
C LYS A 224 1.92 2.23 -18.93
N GLU A 225 1.97 1.63 -20.11
CA GLU A 225 1.51 0.26 -20.30
C GLU A 225 2.36 -0.68 -19.43
N ILE A 226 1.70 -1.53 -18.64
CA ILE A 226 2.38 -2.54 -17.81
C ILE A 226 2.67 -3.79 -18.64
N THR A 227 1.74 -4.14 -19.54
CA THR A 227 1.86 -5.23 -20.50
C THR A 227 1.70 -4.70 -21.92
N PRO A 228 2.42 -5.22 -22.93
CA PRO A 228 2.29 -4.75 -24.30
C PRO A 228 0.83 -4.78 -24.79
N GLY A 229 0.25 -3.62 -25.10
CA GLY A 229 -1.14 -3.51 -25.54
C GLY A 229 -2.21 -3.58 -24.44
N GLY A 230 -1.80 -3.63 -23.17
CA GLY A 230 -2.69 -3.54 -22.01
C GLY A 230 -2.94 -2.09 -21.57
N PRO A 231 -4.08 -1.77 -20.94
CA PRO A 231 -4.33 -0.43 -20.42
C PRO A 231 -3.36 -0.10 -19.28
N SER A 232 -2.96 1.17 -19.20
CA SER A 232 -2.19 1.68 -18.06
C SER A 232 -3.06 1.71 -16.78
N PRO A 233 -2.47 1.73 -15.57
CA PRO A 233 -3.25 1.82 -14.32
C PRO A 233 -4.15 3.05 -14.21
N ILE A 234 -3.75 4.16 -14.83
CA ILE A 234 -4.56 5.38 -14.97
C ILE A 234 -5.35 5.26 -16.28
N TYR A 235 -6.44 4.50 -16.21
CA TYR A 235 -7.33 4.33 -17.34
C TYR A 235 -8.80 4.26 -16.89
N GLY A 236 -9.68 4.77 -17.74
CA GLY A 236 -11.12 4.62 -17.59
C GLY A 236 -11.77 5.58 -16.57
N PRO A 237 -13.06 5.35 -16.26
CA PRO A 237 -13.93 6.35 -15.64
C PRO A 237 -13.56 6.73 -14.21
N LEU A 238 -12.70 5.96 -13.55
CA LEU A 238 -12.19 6.28 -12.21
C LEU A 238 -11.16 7.42 -12.21
N TYR A 239 -10.59 7.73 -13.38
CA TYR A 239 -9.57 8.77 -13.59
C TYR A 239 -10.03 9.89 -14.54
N ASP A 240 -11.28 9.83 -15.03
CA ASP A 240 -11.85 10.89 -15.84
C ASP A 240 -11.79 12.23 -15.09
N PRO A 241 -11.56 13.37 -15.79
CA PRO A 241 -11.55 14.68 -15.14
C PRO A 241 -12.80 14.97 -14.30
N ASP A 242 -13.95 14.39 -14.68
CA ASP A 242 -15.20 14.52 -13.92
C ASP A 242 -15.21 13.77 -12.58
N ALA A 243 -14.35 12.78 -12.40
CA ALA A 243 -14.18 12.10 -11.12
C ALA A 243 -13.57 13.04 -10.06
N PHE A 244 -12.75 14.02 -10.47
CA PHE A 244 -12.05 14.97 -9.61
C PHE A 244 -12.94 16.12 -9.13
N GLU A 245 -12.66 16.64 -7.94
CA GLU A 245 -13.24 17.91 -7.49
C GLU A 245 -12.74 19.05 -8.39
N CYS A 246 -13.59 20.08 -8.55
CA CYS A 246 -13.34 21.21 -9.44
C CYS A 246 -11.93 21.82 -9.26
N ILE A 247 -11.48 21.97 -8.01
CA ILE A 247 -10.17 22.56 -7.69
C ILE A 247 -8.96 21.70 -8.12
N PHE A 248 -9.13 20.38 -8.31
CA PHE A 248 -8.07 19.49 -8.79
C PHE A 248 -8.22 19.09 -10.25
N ARG A 249 -9.42 19.25 -10.81
CA ARG A 249 -9.73 18.89 -12.19
C ARG A 249 -8.81 19.60 -13.18
N GLU A 250 -8.66 20.91 -13.06
CA GLU A 250 -7.81 21.70 -13.96
C GLU A 250 -6.34 21.28 -13.86
N TRP A 251 -5.87 21.03 -12.63
CA TRP A 251 -4.53 20.49 -12.40
C TRP A 251 -4.37 19.12 -13.07
N TRP A 252 -5.31 18.20 -12.87
CA TRP A 252 -5.29 16.87 -13.45
C TRP A 252 -5.26 16.88 -14.99
N ILE A 253 -6.11 17.71 -15.61
CA ILE A 253 -6.10 17.89 -17.07
C ILE A 253 -4.74 18.41 -17.55
N SER A 254 -4.17 19.40 -16.86
CA SER A 254 -2.87 19.95 -17.20
C SER A 254 -1.76 18.91 -17.12
N GLU A 255 -1.77 18.03 -16.11
CA GLU A 255 -0.75 16.99 -15.93
C GLU A 255 -0.91 15.84 -16.93
N LEU A 256 -2.12 15.51 -17.37
CA LEU A 256 -2.34 14.52 -18.44
C LEU A 256 -1.92 15.05 -19.82
N GLN A 257 -2.04 16.36 -20.05
CA GLN A 257 -1.65 17.00 -21.31
C GLN A 257 -0.16 17.33 -21.39
N ALA A 258 0.46 17.58 -20.24
CA ALA A 258 1.88 17.80 -20.15
C ALA A 258 2.57 16.44 -20.03
N ASP A 259 3.38 16.04 -21.02
CA ASP A 259 4.41 14.99 -20.89
C ASP A 259 5.54 15.39 -19.90
N CYS A 260 5.22 16.26 -18.96
CA CYS A 260 6.13 17.03 -18.15
C CYS A 260 5.79 16.71 -16.70
N ILE A 261 6.24 15.55 -16.22
CA ILE A 261 6.37 15.35 -14.78
C ILE A 261 7.52 16.26 -14.33
N ARG A 262 7.17 17.52 -14.06
CA ARG A 262 8.09 18.51 -13.54
C ARG A 262 8.39 18.14 -12.10
N SER A 263 9.61 17.68 -11.91
CA SER A 263 10.33 17.46 -10.65
C SER A 263 10.50 16.00 -10.27
N ILE A 264 11.79 15.67 -10.10
CA ILE A 264 12.40 14.43 -9.65
C ILE A 264 12.70 13.48 -10.80
N ASP A 265 14.00 13.21 -10.96
CA ASP A 265 14.55 12.09 -11.71
C ASP A 265 14.11 10.80 -11.02
N LEU A 266 12.83 10.46 -11.24
CA LEU A 266 12.13 9.41 -10.53
C LEU A 266 12.69 8.01 -10.79
N PRO A 267 13.16 7.67 -12.02
CA PRO A 267 13.84 6.40 -12.26
C PRO A 267 15.04 6.21 -11.33
N LEU A 268 15.93 7.22 -11.25
CA LEU A 268 17.12 7.17 -10.41
C LEU A 268 16.78 7.08 -8.91
N GLN A 269 15.72 7.72 -8.43
CA GLN A 269 15.33 7.63 -7.01
C GLN A 269 14.52 6.37 -6.66
N LEU A 270 13.78 5.80 -7.62
CA LEU A 270 13.13 4.50 -7.47
C LEU A 270 14.19 3.39 -7.49
N GLU A 271 15.13 3.45 -8.42
CA GLU A 271 16.32 2.59 -8.47
C GLU A 271 17.13 2.72 -7.19
N GLN A 272 17.47 3.93 -6.72
CA GLN A 272 18.17 4.12 -5.44
C GLN A 272 17.40 3.60 -4.22
N ARG A 273 16.05 3.61 -4.22
CA ARG A 273 15.27 2.99 -3.14
C ARG A 273 15.22 1.47 -3.24
N LEU A 274 15.31 0.91 -4.45
CA LEU A 274 15.42 -0.51 -4.69
C LEU A 274 16.86 -1.00 -4.38
N GLU A 275 17.88 -0.21 -4.70
CA GLU A 275 19.31 -0.45 -4.44
C GLU A 275 19.72 -0.16 -2.99
N CYS A 276 19.09 0.81 -2.30
CA CYS A 276 19.24 0.95 -0.85
C CYS A 276 18.58 -0.22 -0.07
N ASN A 277 17.90 -1.14 -0.75
CA ASN A 277 17.51 -2.46 -0.24
C ASN A 277 18.51 -3.57 -0.64
N GLU A 278 19.58 -3.26 -1.36
CA GLU A 278 20.73 -4.17 -1.46
C GLU A 278 21.46 -4.17 -0.10
N LEU A 279 21.60 -5.38 0.39
CA LEU A 279 22.07 -5.72 1.72
C LEU A 279 23.47 -5.14 1.94
N PRO A 280 23.82 -4.60 3.12
CA PRO A 280 25.24 -4.55 3.48
C PRO A 280 25.75 -5.99 3.44
N GLU A 281 26.86 -6.21 2.74
CA GLU A 281 27.52 -7.51 2.70
C GLU A 281 27.66 -8.04 4.13
N PRO A 282 27.48 -9.36 4.34
CA PRO A 282 27.63 -9.94 5.66
C PRO A 282 29.04 -9.64 6.14
N HIS A 283 29.17 -8.73 7.11
CA HIS A 283 30.37 -8.63 7.92
C HIS A 283 30.63 -10.01 8.52
N THR A 284 31.64 -10.68 7.99
CA THR A 284 32.24 -11.85 8.60
C THR A 284 32.68 -11.42 9.99
N ALA A 285 32.00 -11.94 11.01
CA ALA A 285 32.48 -11.82 12.38
C ALA A 285 33.90 -12.42 12.40
N PRO A 286 34.88 -11.77 13.05
CA PRO A 286 36.20 -12.36 13.19
C PRO A 286 36.04 -13.66 13.96
N ALA A 287 36.47 -14.75 13.33
CA ALA A 287 36.69 -16.01 14.00
C ALA A 287 37.90 -15.82 14.90
N ASP A 288 37.66 -15.53 16.17
CA ASP A 288 38.61 -15.77 17.25
C ASP A 288 37.89 -15.58 18.57
N LEU A 289 37.62 -16.69 19.27
CA LEU A 289 37.92 -16.84 20.68
C LEU A 289 38.07 -18.34 20.95
N THR A 290 39.32 -18.70 21.21
CA THR A 290 39.76 -19.93 21.87
C THR A 290 39.21 -20.01 23.29
#